data_AF-A0A938WEQ8-F1
#
_entry.id   AF-A0A938WEQ8-F1
#
_cell.length_a   1.000
_cell.length_b   1.000
_cell.length_c   1.000
_cell.angle_alpha   90.00
_cell.angle_beta   90.00
_cell.angle_gamma   90.00
#
_symmetry.space_group_name_H-M   'P 1'
#
loop_
_entity.id
_entity.type
_entity.pdbx_description
1 polymer ?
#
loop_
_entity_poly.entity_id
_entity_poly.type
_entity_poly.pdbx_seq_one_letter_code
_entity_poly.pdbx_strand_id
1 'polypeptide(L)'
;MVAELSAELAGAGEPGDTTRDYQRNRLARVLTGWFESPEYTDSQGLPRPLPLTGPAPSFHELVRAFSGDLYPRIILDELLRVGAVQLLPDGTVRAVSRRYTVGGADTEALRHLGTVAHDLLSTLEHNLTAPAGARLFEDSIVSVRFDARALPLLHHLLQRRGASLLHDVEGWLAEHELGGDGDTVRAGVMIQMLIDRDAGPGD
;
A
#
# COMPACT_ATOMS: atom_id res chain seq x y z
N MET A 1 22.10 10.12 3.68
CA MET A 1 21.14 9.51 4.62
C MET A 1 20.14 8.62 3.89
N VAL A 2 19.63 9.03 2.72
CA VAL A 2 18.75 8.18 1.88
C VAL A 2 19.50 6.99 1.27
N ALA A 3 20.77 7.17 0.87
CA ALA A 3 21.60 6.07 0.37
C ALA A 3 21.91 4.98 1.42
N GLU A 4 22.03 5.36 2.70
CA GLU A 4 22.21 4.41 3.81
C GLU A 4 20.90 3.66 4.11
N LEU A 5 19.76 4.36 4.06
CA LEU A 5 18.43 3.74 4.18
C LEU A 5 18.13 2.79 3.00
N SER A 6 18.54 3.14 1.78
CA SER A 6 18.45 2.29 0.61
C SER A 6 19.40 1.08 0.67
N ALA A 7 20.58 1.24 1.28
CA ALA A 7 21.52 0.13 1.50
C ALA A 7 21.04 -0.82 2.61
N GLU A 8 20.41 -0.32 3.68
CA GLU A 8 19.73 -1.14 4.70
C GLU A 8 18.55 -1.91 4.10
N LEU A 9 17.77 -1.29 3.21
CA LEU A 9 16.68 -1.94 2.47
C LEU A 9 17.19 -2.98 1.44
N ALA A 10 18.43 -2.84 0.96
CA ALA A 10 19.07 -3.79 0.04
C ALA A 10 19.81 -4.94 0.73
N GLY A 11 20.03 -4.86 2.06
CA GLY A 11 20.86 -5.79 2.83
C GLY A 11 20.12 -6.90 3.58
N ALA A 12 18.79 -6.93 3.55
CA ALA A 12 18.02 -7.87 4.38
C ALA A 12 17.86 -9.25 3.72
N GLY A 13 18.90 -10.08 3.83
CA GLY A 13 18.80 -11.53 3.68
C GLY A 13 19.04 -12.22 5.01
N GLU A 14 18.33 -11.82 6.07
CA GLU A 14 18.41 -12.49 7.37
C GLU A 14 17.64 -13.82 7.36
N PRO A 15 18.04 -14.85 8.14
CA PRO A 15 17.36 -16.16 8.22
C PRO A 15 15.86 -16.09 8.57
N GLY A 16 15.43 -15.01 9.23
CA GLY A 16 14.03 -14.73 9.52
C GLY A 16 13.19 -14.32 8.29
N ASP A 17 13.83 -13.79 7.25
CA ASP A 17 13.17 -13.34 6.03
C ASP A 17 12.76 -14.53 5.14
N THR A 18 13.65 -15.53 5.00
CA THR A 18 13.37 -16.77 4.26
C THR A 18 12.19 -17.55 4.85
N THR A 19 12.07 -17.59 6.18
CA THR A 19 10.95 -18.28 6.84
C THR A 19 9.64 -17.53 6.66
N ARG A 20 9.66 -16.19 6.74
CA ARG A 20 8.49 -15.35 6.49
C ARG A 20 8.06 -15.46 5.03
N ASP A 21 8.97 -15.36 4.09
CA ASP A 21 8.68 -15.47 2.67
C ASP A 21 8.13 -16.85 2.30
N TYR A 22 8.62 -17.91 2.93
CA TYR A 22 8.05 -19.25 2.79
C TYR A 22 6.58 -19.29 3.25
N GLN A 23 6.28 -18.73 4.43
CA GLN A 23 4.91 -18.65 4.95
C GLN A 23 4.00 -17.79 4.06
N ARG A 24 4.48 -16.63 3.59
CA ARG A 24 3.76 -15.75 2.66
C ARG A 24 3.42 -16.46 1.36
N ASN A 25 4.36 -17.22 0.81
CA ASN A 25 4.14 -18.02 -0.39
C ASN A 25 3.02 -19.05 -0.20
N ARG A 26 2.92 -19.69 0.99
CA ARG A 26 1.82 -20.61 1.30
C ARG A 26 0.47 -19.93 1.39
N LEU A 27 0.41 -18.78 2.06
CA LEU A 27 -0.82 -17.98 2.20
C LEU A 27 -1.34 -17.52 0.83
N ALA A 28 -0.43 -17.05 -0.03
CA ALA A 28 -0.76 -16.68 -1.40
C ALA A 28 -1.33 -17.87 -2.18
N ARG A 29 -0.70 -19.06 -2.09
CA ARG A 29 -1.19 -20.28 -2.76
C ARG A 29 -2.58 -20.70 -2.31
N VAL A 30 -2.89 -20.59 -1.02
CA VAL A 30 -4.23 -20.89 -0.50
C VAL A 30 -5.28 -19.94 -1.09
N LEU A 31 -5.00 -18.64 -1.15
CA LEU A 31 -5.90 -17.66 -1.77
C LEU A 31 -6.05 -17.92 -3.28
N THR A 32 -4.95 -18.15 -4.01
CA THR A 32 -4.99 -18.51 -5.42
C THR A 32 -5.84 -19.75 -5.66
N GLY A 33 -5.63 -20.82 -4.88
CA GLY A 33 -6.41 -22.05 -4.95
C GLY A 33 -7.90 -21.82 -4.73
N TRP A 34 -8.27 -20.94 -3.79
CA TRP A 34 -9.67 -20.60 -3.52
C TRP A 34 -10.34 -19.88 -4.70
N PHE A 35 -9.63 -18.95 -5.35
CA PHE A 35 -10.18 -18.15 -6.45
C PHE A 35 -10.16 -18.88 -7.80
N GLU A 36 -9.32 -19.90 -7.98
CA GLU A 36 -9.08 -20.52 -9.28
C GLU A 36 -9.56 -21.97 -9.38
N SER A 37 -9.80 -22.65 -8.26
CA SER A 37 -10.24 -24.05 -8.30
C SER A 37 -11.77 -24.12 -8.41
N PRO A 38 -12.33 -24.85 -9.40
CA PRO A 38 -13.78 -25.00 -9.58
C PRO A 38 -14.52 -25.54 -8.35
N GLU A 39 -13.84 -26.32 -7.50
CA GLU A 39 -14.43 -26.87 -6.26
C GLU A 39 -14.68 -25.82 -5.17
N TYR A 40 -13.94 -24.70 -5.18
CA TYR A 40 -14.07 -23.60 -4.21
C TYR A 40 -14.69 -22.33 -4.80
N THR A 41 -15.12 -22.37 -6.05
CA THR A 41 -15.77 -21.24 -6.73
C THR A 41 -17.25 -21.52 -6.98
N ASP A 42 -18.04 -20.46 -7.15
CA ASP A 42 -19.43 -20.53 -7.54
C ASP A 42 -19.61 -20.58 -9.06
N SER A 43 -20.86 -20.56 -9.53
CA SER A 43 -21.19 -20.57 -10.96
C SER A 43 -20.75 -19.32 -11.72
N GLN A 44 -20.25 -18.29 -11.04
CA GLN A 44 -19.70 -17.06 -11.63
C GLN A 44 -18.16 -17.04 -11.55
N GLY A 45 -17.52 -18.11 -11.05
CA GLY A 45 -16.07 -18.18 -10.87
C GLY A 45 -15.57 -17.35 -9.68
N LEU A 46 -16.46 -16.93 -8.77
CA LEU A 46 -16.08 -16.21 -7.55
C LEU A 46 -15.89 -17.20 -6.40
N PRO A 47 -14.97 -16.93 -5.45
CA PRO A 47 -14.73 -17.82 -4.32
C PRO A 47 -15.97 -17.91 -3.45
N ARG A 48 -16.45 -19.12 -3.21
CA ARG A 48 -17.62 -19.35 -2.37
C ARG A 48 -17.23 -19.34 -0.88
N PRO A 49 -18.11 -18.92 0.03
CA PRO A 49 -17.89 -19.11 1.46
C PRO A 49 -17.73 -20.59 1.79
N LEU A 50 -16.77 -20.92 2.65
CA LEU A 50 -16.44 -22.30 3.01
C LEU A 50 -16.73 -22.56 4.49
N PRO A 51 -17.31 -23.71 4.86
CA PRO A 51 -17.30 -24.14 6.25
C PRO A 51 -15.86 -24.28 6.75
N LEU A 52 -15.62 -23.96 8.02
CA LEU A 52 -14.27 -24.04 8.62
C LEU A 52 -13.67 -25.45 8.50
N THR A 53 -14.48 -26.46 8.83
CA THR A 53 -14.12 -27.87 8.93
C THR A 53 -15.16 -28.75 8.28
N GLY A 54 -14.80 -29.98 7.93
CA GLY A 54 -15.69 -30.97 7.34
C GLY A 54 -15.15 -31.49 6.00
N PRO A 55 -15.91 -32.33 5.29
CA PRO A 55 -15.52 -32.80 3.97
C PRO A 55 -15.37 -31.63 2.99
N ALA A 56 -14.57 -31.82 1.94
CA ALA A 56 -14.42 -30.82 0.88
C ALA A 56 -15.79 -30.54 0.19
N PRO A 57 -16.08 -29.27 -0.17
CA PRO A 57 -15.23 -28.10 0.01
C PRO A 57 -15.34 -27.49 1.42
N SER A 58 -14.21 -27.40 2.13
CA SER A 58 -14.08 -26.75 3.43
C SER A 58 -12.76 -25.97 3.50
N PHE A 59 -12.66 -24.98 4.39
CA PHE A 59 -11.44 -24.19 4.53
C PHE A 59 -10.24 -25.06 4.94
N HIS A 60 -10.44 -26.03 5.84
CA HIS A 60 -9.38 -26.97 6.22
C HIS A 60 -8.85 -27.79 5.04
N GLU A 61 -9.74 -28.29 4.17
CA GLU A 61 -9.32 -29.08 3.01
C GLU A 61 -8.66 -28.20 1.93
N LEU A 62 -9.15 -26.98 1.72
CA LEU A 62 -8.47 -25.97 0.90
C LEU A 62 -7.05 -25.72 1.42
N VAL A 63 -6.90 -25.48 2.73
CA VAL A 63 -5.57 -25.25 3.30
C VAL A 63 -4.67 -26.46 3.08
N ARG A 64 -5.14 -27.67 3.36
CA ARG A 64 -4.37 -28.90 3.13
C ARG A 64 -3.93 -29.06 1.68
N ALA A 65 -4.77 -28.71 0.73
CA ALA A 65 -4.45 -28.80 -0.70
C ALA A 65 -3.36 -27.80 -1.12
N PHE A 66 -3.31 -26.60 -0.52
CA PHE A 66 -2.49 -25.48 -1.05
C PHE A 66 -1.40 -24.94 -0.12
N SER A 67 -1.45 -25.17 1.20
CA SER A 67 -0.47 -24.65 2.17
C SER A 67 0.71 -25.58 2.44
N GLY A 68 0.60 -26.87 2.08
CA GLY A 68 1.61 -27.89 2.39
C GLY A 68 1.53 -28.34 3.86
N ASP A 69 2.52 -27.95 4.66
CA ASP A 69 2.74 -28.39 6.04
C ASP A 69 2.19 -27.43 7.11
N LEU A 70 1.64 -26.28 6.70
CA LEU A 70 1.07 -25.32 7.63
C LEU A 70 -0.33 -25.74 8.10
N TYR A 71 -0.52 -25.75 9.43
CA TYR A 71 -1.79 -26.06 10.06
C TYR A 71 -2.89 -25.07 9.63
N PRO A 72 -4.12 -25.54 9.34
CA PRO A 72 -5.25 -24.68 8.96
C PRO A 72 -5.52 -23.50 9.87
N ARG A 73 -5.32 -23.68 11.18
CA ARG A 73 -5.51 -22.60 12.15
C ARG A 73 -4.49 -21.46 11.98
N ILE A 74 -3.22 -21.78 11.72
CA ILE A 74 -2.17 -20.78 11.49
C ILE A 74 -2.50 -19.96 10.23
N ILE A 75 -2.93 -20.64 9.17
CA ILE A 75 -3.34 -19.98 7.93
C ILE A 75 -4.56 -19.10 8.15
N LEU A 76 -5.57 -19.58 8.87
CA LEU A 76 -6.77 -18.80 9.19
C LEU A 76 -6.44 -17.55 9.98
N ASP A 77 -5.72 -17.69 11.08
CA ASP A 77 -5.38 -16.59 11.99
C ASP A 77 -4.62 -15.50 11.24
N GLU A 78 -3.68 -15.89 10.37
CA GLU A 78 -2.91 -14.95 9.55
C GLU A 78 -3.73 -14.29 8.45
N LEU A 79 -4.58 -15.04 7.73
CA LEU A 79 -5.46 -14.48 6.71
C LEU A 79 -6.51 -13.52 7.30
N LEU A 80 -6.99 -13.78 8.52
CA LEU A 80 -7.85 -12.85 9.28
C LEU A 80 -7.06 -11.61 9.69
N ARG A 81 -5.84 -11.78 10.21
CA ARG A 81 -4.97 -10.67 10.65
C ARG A 81 -4.66 -9.70 9.51
N VAL A 82 -4.45 -10.18 8.30
CA VAL A 82 -4.20 -9.33 7.11
C VAL A 82 -5.48 -8.90 6.38
N GLY A 83 -6.66 -9.29 6.87
CA GLY A 83 -7.95 -8.92 6.27
C GLY A 83 -8.25 -9.59 4.92
N ALA A 84 -7.51 -10.64 4.55
CA ALA A 84 -7.72 -11.35 3.30
C ALA A 84 -8.96 -12.27 3.34
N VAL A 85 -9.40 -12.64 4.54
CA VAL A 85 -10.63 -13.42 4.77
C VAL A 85 -11.45 -12.81 5.90
N GLN A 86 -12.73 -13.17 5.97
CA GLN A 86 -13.65 -12.82 7.05
C GLN A 86 -14.39 -14.06 7.55
N LEU A 87 -14.61 -14.15 8.86
CA LEU A 87 -15.52 -15.12 9.46
C LEU A 87 -16.94 -14.55 9.43
N LEU A 88 -17.88 -15.29 8.85
CA LEU A 88 -19.28 -14.92 8.75
C LEU A 88 -20.08 -15.38 10.00
N PRO A 89 -21.24 -14.77 10.27
CA PRO A 89 -22.06 -15.12 11.44
C PRO A 89 -22.54 -16.59 11.46
N ASP A 90 -22.61 -17.24 10.30
CA ASP A 90 -22.98 -18.65 10.15
C ASP A 90 -21.81 -19.63 10.36
N GLY A 91 -20.62 -19.11 10.71
CA GLY A 91 -19.42 -19.92 10.95
C GLY A 91 -18.64 -20.30 9.69
N THR A 92 -19.03 -19.78 8.52
CA THR A 92 -18.26 -19.95 7.27
C THR A 92 -17.19 -18.87 7.13
N VAL A 93 -16.13 -19.18 6.39
CA VAL A 93 -15.06 -18.23 6.05
C VAL A 93 -15.25 -17.77 4.61
N ARG A 94 -15.19 -16.46 4.40
CA ARG A 94 -15.30 -15.84 3.08
C ARG A 94 -13.98 -15.18 2.70
N ALA A 95 -13.50 -15.44 1.49
CA ALA A 95 -12.37 -14.71 0.92
C ALA A 95 -12.78 -13.28 0.53
N VAL A 96 -11.95 -12.30 0.90
CA VAL A 96 -12.18 -10.87 0.66
C VAL A 96 -11.13 -10.30 -0.30
N SER A 97 -9.91 -10.85 -0.26
CA SER A 97 -8.83 -10.47 -1.18
C SER A 97 -8.27 -11.70 -1.90
N ARG A 98 -8.00 -11.54 -3.20
CA ARG A 98 -7.29 -12.55 -4.00
C ARG A 98 -5.79 -12.58 -3.73
N ARG A 99 -5.22 -11.48 -3.21
CA ARG A 99 -3.78 -11.36 -2.95
C ARG A 99 -3.50 -11.34 -1.45
N TYR A 100 -2.49 -12.10 -1.06
CA TYR A 100 -1.89 -11.97 0.27
C TYR A 100 -1.07 -10.69 0.30
N THR A 101 -1.53 -9.72 1.09
CA THR A 101 -0.88 -8.42 1.24
C THR A 101 -0.68 -8.15 2.72
N VAL A 102 0.58 -8.04 3.15
CA VAL A 102 0.90 -7.64 4.52
C VAL A 102 0.41 -6.19 4.71
N GLY A 103 -0.63 -6.01 5.53
CA GLY A 103 -1.18 -4.68 5.82
C GLY A 103 -2.19 -4.15 4.79
N GLY A 104 -2.77 -4.98 3.93
CA GLY A 104 -3.89 -4.61 3.06
C GLY A 104 -3.61 -3.53 2.00
N ALA A 105 -2.39 -3.00 1.90
CA ALA A 105 -2.02 -2.00 0.91
C ALA A 105 -1.70 -2.65 -0.43
N ASP A 106 -2.53 -2.39 -1.44
CA ASP A 106 -2.28 -2.69 -2.84
C ASP A 106 -0.80 -2.46 -3.20
N THR A 107 -0.16 -3.41 -3.92
CA THR A 107 1.25 -3.31 -4.30
C THR A 107 1.52 -2.02 -5.09
N GLU A 108 0.55 -1.57 -5.86
CA GLU A 108 0.62 -0.29 -6.55
C GLU A 108 0.61 0.90 -5.56
N ALA A 109 -0.23 0.85 -4.53
CA ALA A 109 -0.26 1.86 -3.47
C ALA A 109 1.05 1.89 -2.67
N LEU A 110 1.65 0.73 -2.38
CA LEU A 110 2.97 0.66 -1.73
C LEU A 110 4.07 1.27 -2.59
N ARG A 111 4.07 0.97 -3.90
CA ARG A 111 5.02 1.57 -4.84
C ARG A 111 4.83 3.08 -4.93
N HIS A 112 3.59 3.55 -5.05
CA HIS A 112 3.26 4.97 -5.08
C HIS A 112 3.72 5.67 -3.79
N LEU A 113 3.45 5.09 -2.62
CA LEU A 113 3.94 5.61 -1.34
C LEU A 113 5.46 5.72 -1.33
N GLY A 114 6.17 4.68 -1.76
CA GLY A 114 7.64 4.70 -1.83
C GLY A 114 8.16 5.81 -2.75
N THR A 115 7.55 6.01 -3.92
CA THR A 115 7.89 7.10 -4.83
C THR A 115 7.64 8.47 -4.19
N VAL A 116 6.47 8.68 -3.58
CA VAL A 116 6.12 9.95 -2.93
C VAL A 116 7.08 10.28 -1.78
N ALA A 117 7.39 9.30 -0.94
CA ALA A 117 8.33 9.48 0.17
C ALA A 117 9.75 9.80 -0.33
N HIS A 118 10.20 9.11 -1.38
CA HIS A 118 11.51 9.36 -1.99
C HIS A 118 11.62 10.78 -2.53
N ASP A 119 10.61 11.25 -3.27
CA ASP A 119 10.62 12.59 -3.88
C ASP A 119 10.64 13.71 -2.81
N LEU A 120 9.85 13.55 -1.74
CA LEU A 120 9.83 14.49 -0.63
C LEU A 120 11.17 14.54 0.11
N LEU A 121 11.70 13.36 0.48
CA LEU A 121 12.98 13.29 1.21
C LEU A 121 14.15 13.82 0.37
N SER A 122 14.15 13.57 -0.93
CA SER A 122 15.19 14.08 -1.83
C SER A 122 15.19 15.61 -1.91
N THR A 123 14.01 16.22 -1.95
CA THR A 123 13.87 17.69 -1.91
C THR A 123 14.42 18.27 -0.60
N LEU A 124 14.09 17.64 0.53
CA LEU A 124 14.59 18.05 1.84
C LEU A 124 16.10 17.85 1.99
N GLU A 125 16.65 16.71 1.54
CA GLU A 125 18.09 16.42 1.58
C GLU A 125 18.88 17.43 0.73
N HIS A 126 18.39 17.76 -0.48
CA HIS A 126 18.97 18.82 -1.31
C HIS A 126 18.95 20.17 -0.60
N ASN A 127 17.81 20.59 -0.06
CA ASN A 127 17.65 21.89 0.57
C ASN A 127 18.49 22.08 1.84
N LEU A 128 18.78 20.99 2.57
CA LEU A 128 19.64 21.01 3.76
C LEU A 128 21.08 21.41 3.43
N THR A 129 21.58 21.04 2.25
CA THR A 129 22.98 21.26 1.86
C THR A 129 23.14 22.38 0.83
N ALA A 130 22.08 22.72 0.09
CA ALA A 130 22.11 23.73 -0.94
C ALA A 130 22.18 25.17 -0.38
N PRO A 131 22.98 26.06 -1.00
CA PRO A 131 22.96 27.49 -0.69
C PRO A 131 21.59 28.07 -1.05
N ALA A 132 21.21 29.18 -0.39
CA ALA A 132 19.84 29.72 -0.43
C ALA A 132 19.29 29.93 -1.86
N GLY A 133 20.12 30.36 -2.81
CA GLY A 133 19.70 30.60 -4.21
C GLY A 133 19.57 29.35 -5.09
N ALA A 134 19.94 28.17 -4.58
CA ALA A 134 19.89 26.89 -5.31
C ALA A 134 18.93 25.88 -4.65
N ARG A 135 18.20 26.29 -3.61
CA ARG A 135 17.19 25.46 -2.97
C ARG A 135 15.99 25.27 -3.89
N LEU A 136 15.45 24.07 -3.90
CA LEU A 136 14.16 23.77 -4.50
C LEU A 136 13.06 24.39 -3.65
N PHE A 137 11.93 24.74 -4.29
CA PHE A 137 10.78 25.28 -3.57
C PHE A 137 10.23 24.24 -2.59
N GLU A 138 10.18 24.60 -1.31
CA GLU A 138 9.59 23.82 -0.23
C GLU A 138 8.95 24.81 0.74
N ASP A 139 7.64 24.68 0.96
CA ASP A 139 6.88 25.53 1.88
C ASP A 139 5.67 24.76 2.41
N SER A 140 5.25 25.07 3.63
CA SER A 140 4.09 24.45 4.27
C SER A 140 3.40 25.39 5.26
N ILE A 141 2.08 25.23 5.36
CA ILE A 141 1.24 26.01 6.29
C ILE A 141 0.45 25.04 7.15
N VAL A 142 0.59 25.14 8.47
CA VAL A 142 -0.08 24.26 9.43
C VAL A 142 -0.88 25.10 10.42
N SER A 143 -2.13 24.69 10.66
CA SER A 143 -2.98 25.23 11.73
C SER A 143 -3.15 24.19 12.83
N VAL A 144 -2.58 24.46 14.01
CA VAL A 144 -2.64 23.56 15.18
C VAL A 144 -4.06 23.35 15.70
N ARG A 145 -4.95 24.34 15.55
CA ARG A 145 -6.35 24.27 16.04
C ARG A 145 -7.34 24.55 14.93
N PHE A 146 -7.37 23.67 13.94
CA PHE A 146 -8.30 23.76 12.81
C PHE A 146 -9.69 23.21 13.19
N ASP A 147 -10.77 23.88 12.78
CA ASP A 147 -12.13 23.37 13.00
C ASP A 147 -12.39 22.16 12.10
N ALA A 148 -12.53 20.98 12.70
CA ALA A 148 -12.77 19.73 11.97
C ALA A 148 -14.01 19.79 11.06
N ARG A 149 -15.00 20.62 11.37
CA ARG A 149 -16.21 20.81 10.53
C ARG A 149 -15.90 21.51 9.21
N ALA A 150 -14.78 22.24 9.14
CA ALA A 150 -14.31 22.91 7.93
C ALA A 150 -13.43 22.02 7.03
N LEU A 151 -13.08 20.79 7.44
CA LEU A 151 -12.26 19.88 6.62
C LEU A 151 -12.82 19.63 5.21
N PRO A 152 -14.14 19.41 5.01
CA PRO A 152 -14.69 19.27 3.66
C PRO A 152 -14.51 20.52 2.80
N LEU A 153 -14.54 21.72 3.40
CA LEU A 153 -14.32 22.98 2.69
C LEU A 153 -12.86 23.11 2.25
N LEU A 154 -11.92 22.75 3.12
CA LEU A 154 -10.49 22.72 2.79
C LEU A 154 -10.19 21.69 1.68
N HIS A 155 -10.80 20.51 1.75
CA HIS A 155 -10.68 19.51 0.69
C HIS A 155 -11.17 20.04 -0.66
N HIS A 156 -12.36 20.64 -0.70
CA HIS A 156 -12.90 21.22 -1.93
C HIS A 156 -12.04 22.39 -2.45
N LEU A 157 -11.50 23.22 -1.56
CA LEU A 157 -10.57 24.29 -1.94
C LEU A 157 -9.32 23.73 -2.61
N LEU A 158 -8.70 22.71 -2.00
CA LEU A 158 -7.48 22.08 -2.50
C LEU A 158 -7.74 21.34 -3.82
N GLN A 159 -8.83 20.58 -3.94
CA GLN A 159 -9.22 19.93 -5.19
C GLN A 159 -9.37 20.94 -6.33
N ARG A 160 -10.01 22.08 -6.09
CA ARG A 160 -10.23 23.07 -7.16
C ARG A 160 -8.97 23.88 -7.50
N ARG A 161 -8.27 24.41 -6.48
CA ARG A 161 -7.12 25.29 -6.69
C ARG A 161 -5.85 24.50 -6.98
N GLY A 162 -5.62 23.41 -6.26
CA GLY A 162 -4.47 22.52 -6.45
C GLY A 162 -4.52 21.82 -7.80
N ALA A 163 -5.67 21.27 -8.21
CA ALA A 163 -5.77 20.63 -9.54
C ALA A 163 -5.55 21.64 -10.68
N SER A 164 -6.07 22.88 -10.56
CA SER A 164 -5.80 23.92 -11.55
C SER A 164 -4.32 24.24 -11.66
N LEU A 165 -3.62 24.41 -10.52
CA LEU A 165 -2.19 24.67 -10.51
C LEU A 165 -1.39 23.51 -11.12
N LEU A 166 -1.71 22.27 -10.75
CA LEU A 166 -1.03 21.10 -11.28
C LEU A 166 -1.25 20.95 -12.78
N HIS A 167 -2.44 21.28 -13.29
CA HIS A 167 -2.73 21.28 -14.72
C HIS A 167 -1.91 22.33 -15.48
N ASP A 168 -1.81 23.55 -14.93
CA ASP A 168 -1.00 24.62 -15.54
C ASP A 168 0.49 24.22 -15.58
N VAL A 169 1.00 23.62 -14.50
CA VAL A 169 2.38 23.11 -14.41
C VAL A 169 2.61 21.93 -15.35
N GLU A 170 1.66 21.01 -15.48
CA GLU A 170 1.74 19.88 -16.41
C GLU A 170 1.86 20.37 -17.85
N GLY A 171 1.04 21.34 -18.26
CA GLY A 171 1.14 21.98 -19.57
C GLY A 171 2.51 22.61 -19.79
N TRP A 172 3.00 23.36 -18.80
CA TRP A 172 4.32 23.98 -18.87
C TRP A 172 5.47 22.96 -18.96
N LEU A 173 5.41 21.87 -18.18
CA LEU A 173 6.40 20.80 -18.25
C LEU A 173 6.40 20.15 -19.63
N ALA A 174 5.22 19.82 -20.17
CA ALA A 174 5.08 19.21 -21.49
C ALA A 174 5.65 20.09 -22.62
N GLU A 175 5.50 21.41 -22.53
CA GLU A 175 6.10 22.36 -23.49
C GLU A 175 7.64 22.36 -23.45
N HIS A 176 8.24 21.94 -22.33
CA HIS A 176 9.68 21.91 -22.09
C HIS A 176 10.27 20.50 -22.08
N GLU A 177 9.49 19.46 -22.38
CA GLU A 177 9.99 18.10 -22.53
C GLU A 177 10.81 17.97 -23.83
N LEU A 178 12.02 17.43 -23.70
CA LEU A 178 12.86 17.14 -24.86
C LEU A 178 12.41 15.83 -25.52
N GLY A 179 12.09 15.90 -26.81
CA GLY A 179 11.75 14.72 -27.62
C GLY A 179 12.94 13.93 -28.18
N GLY A 180 14.18 14.29 -27.82
CA GLY A 180 15.41 13.72 -28.40
C GLY A 180 16.65 13.91 -27.51
N ASP A 181 17.84 13.80 -28.08
CA ASP A 181 19.11 13.90 -27.33
C ASP A 181 19.29 15.27 -26.65
N GLY A 182 19.64 15.23 -25.37
CA GLY A 182 19.89 16.39 -24.52
C GLY A 182 20.10 15.96 -23.07
N ASP A 183 20.58 16.88 -22.24
CA ASP A 183 20.65 16.65 -20.81
C ASP A 183 19.24 16.74 -20.22
N THR A 184 18.77 15.66 -19.59
CA THR A 184 17.40 15.56 -19.08
C THR A 184 17.44 15.33 -17.58
N VAL A 185 16.49 15.96 -16.88
CA VAL A 185 16.28 15.77 -15.45
C VAL A 185 14.82 15.42 -15.23
N ARG A 186 14.55 14.56 -14.24
CA ARG A 186 13.18 14.35 -13.77
C ARG A 186 12.76 15.55 -12.93
N ALA A 187 11.85 16.36 -13.46
CA ALA A 187 11.24 17.48 -12.76
C ALA A 187 9.75 17.20 -12.48
N GLY A 188 9.25 17.67 -11.34
CA GLY A 188 7.85 17.50 -10.97
C GLY A 188 7.45 18.34 -9.77
N VAL A 189 6.15 18.52 -9.57
CA VAL A 189 5.59 19.28 -8.45
C VAL A 189 4.57 18.40 -7.73
N MET A 190 4.60 18.45 -6.39
CA MET A 190 3.67 17.71 -5.54
C MET A 190 2.94 18.68 -4.62
N ILE A 191 1.64 18.45 -4.46
CA ILE A 191 0.80 19.15 -3.48
C ILE A 191 0.18 18.09 -2.58
N GLN A 192 0.38 18.22 -1.26
CA GLN A 192 -0.12 17.26 -0.28
C GLN A 192 -0.98 17.95 0.79
N MET A 193 -2.01 17.24 1.25
CA MET A 193 -2.80 17.64 2.42
C MET A 193 -2.34 16.83 3.62
N LEU A 194 -2.01 17.51 4.71
CA LEU A 194 -1.72 16.87 6.00
C LEU A 194 -2.95 16.93 6.90
N ILE A 195 -3.24 15.80 7.56
CA ILE A 195 -4.22 15.71 8.63
C ILE A 195 -3.59 14.83 9.69
N ASP A 196 -3.20 15.45 10.80
CA ASP A 196 -2.91 14.71 12.01
C ASP A 196 -4.18 14.70 12.87
N ARG A 197 -4.64 13.50 13.20
CA ARG A 197 -5.60 13.36 14.28
C ARG A 197 -4.76 12.87 15.42
N ASP A 198 -4.32 13.79 16.27
CA ASP A 198 -3.67 13.42 17.52
C ASP A 198 -4.46 12.23 18.11
N ALA A 199 -3.79 11.08 18.22
CA ALA A 199 -4.16 10.14 19.27
C ALA A 199 -4.10 11.01 20.52
N GLY A 200 -5.25 11.23 21.16
CA GLY A 200 -5.33 12.04 22.37
C GLY A 200 -4.19 11.64 23.32
N PRO A 201 -3.68 12.58 24.12
CA PRO A 201 -2.48 12.36 24.92
C PRO A 201 -2.58 11.01 25.63
N GLY A 202 -1.68 10.08 25.29
CA GLY A 202 -1.57 8.82 25.99
C GLY A 202 -1.02 9.10 27.39
N ASP A 203 -1.90 8.99 28.38
CA ASP A 203 -1.72 8.35 29.71
C ASP A 203 -2.89 8.71 30.64
#